data_AF-A0A968ZTM8-F1
#
_entry.id   AF-A0A968ZTM8-F1
#
_cell.length_a   1.000
_cell.length_b   1.000
_cell.length_c   1.000
_cell.angle_alpha   90.00
_cell.angle_beta   90.00
_cell.angle_gamma   90.00
#
_symmetry.space_group_name_H-M   'P 1'
#
loop_
_entity.id
_entity.type
_entity.pdbx_description
1 polymer ?
#
loop_
_entity_poly.entity_id
_entity_poly.type
_entity_poly.pdbx_seq_one_letter_code
_entity_poly.pdbx_strand_id
1 'polypeptide(L)'
;MAARKLIDIEQEIEALQNRSQAIREAGYLQGVRLEKSPAGGTASLSAKQESRYGRLRAGRGRLLDNGKRSQYVSLSQIDHFEVLIDRGRRLKKIEQRLEKLQRDRTQILTQAAAWGLLDNG
;
A
#
# COMPACT_ATOMS: atom_id res chain seq x y z
N MET A 1 25.82 3.78 -21.70
CA MET A 1 24.72 2.98 -21.09
C MET A 1 24.27 3.51 -19.72
N ALA A 2 25.17 3.92 -18.81
CA ALA A 2 24.80 4.36 -17.45
C ALA A 2 23.86 5.60 -17.42
N ALA A 3 24.11 6.61 -18.25
CA ALA A 3 23.27 7.81 -18.31
C ALA A 3 21.82 7.51 -18.74
N ARG A 4 21.62 6.61 -19.71
CA ARG A 4 20.28 6.21 -20.15
C ARG A 4 19.51 5.50 -19.03
N LYS A 5 20.18 4.57 -18.34
CA LYS A 5 19.61 3.86 -17.20
C LYS A 5 19.21 4.81 -16.06
N LEU A 6 20.00 5.87 -15.82
CA LEU A 6 19.68 6.89 -14.81
C LEU A 6 18.40 7.65 -15.18
N ILE A 7 18.27 8.08 -16.43
CA ILE A 7 17.06 8.74 -16.94
C ILE A 7 15.83 7.84 -16.78
N ASP A 8 15.93 6.57 -17.16
CA ASP A 8 14.82 5.62 -17.04
C ASP A 8 14.41 5.43 -15.56
N ILE A 9 15.38 5.38 -14.64
CA ILE A 9 15.12 5.31 -13.18
C ILE A 9 14.43 6.57 -12.67
N GLU A 10 14.88 7.76 -13.08
CA GLU A 10 14.31 9.03 -12.63
C GLU A 10 12.87 9.21 -13.12
N GLN A 11 12.58 8.84 -14.36
CA GLN A 11 11.22 8.83 -14.91
C GLN A 11 10.32 7.84 -14.15
N GLU A 12 10.83 6.66 -13.81
CA GLU A 12 10.04 5.69 -13.03
C GLU A 12 9.78 6.18 -11.61
N ILE A 13 10.75 6.84 -10.97
CA ILE A 13 10.59 7.46 -9.64
C ILE A 13 9.48 8.50 -9.67
N GLU A 14 9.53 9.44 -10.62
CA GLU A 14 8.53 10.50 -10.75
C GLU A 14 7.12 9.92 -10.98
N ALA A 15 6.99 8.96 -11.89
CA ALA A 15 5.71 8.30 -12.18
C ALA A 15 5.15 7.57 -10.94
N LEU A 16 6.01 6.90 -10.17
CA LEU A 16 5.61 6.20 -8.94
C LEU A 16 5.27 7.17 -7.81
N GLN A 17 5.97 8.30 -7.69
CA GLN A 17 5.66 9.36 -6.73
C GLN A 17 4.27 9.94 -7.01
N ASN A 18 3.97 10.28 -8.27
CA ASN A 18 2.65 10.78 -8.67
C ASN A 18 1.53 9.77 -8.37
N ARG A 19 1.74 8.48 -8.67
CA ARG A 19 0.77 7.42 -8.33
C ARG A 19 0.59 7.26 -6.82
N SER A 20 1.67 7.36 -6.05
CA SER A 20 1.61 7.27 -4.59
C SER A 20 0.81 8.42 -3.99
N GLN A 21 0.98 9.63 -4.52
CA GLN A 21 0.28 10.82 -4.08
C GLN A 21 -1.22 10.72 -4.38
N ALA A 22 -1.59 10.29 -5.58
CA ALA A 22 -2.98 10.06 -5.95
C ALA A 22 -3.67 9.03 -5.03
N ILE A 23 -2.97 7.96 -4.62
CA ILE A 23 -3.52 6.98 -3.68
C ILE A 23 -3.68 7.57 -2.27
N ARG A 24 -2.73 8.42 -1.83
CA ARG A 24 -2.80 9.10 -0.53
C ARG A 24 -3.99 10.05 -0.46
N GLU A 25 -4.21 10.83 -1.50
CA GLU A 25 -5.34 11.76 -1.63
C GLU A 25 -6.68 11.02 -1.69
N ALA A 26 -6.75 9.88 -2.37
CA ALA A 26 -7.96 9.07 -2.45
C ALA A 26 -8.29 8.33 -1.13
N GLY A 27 -7.38 8.29 -0.17
CA GLY A 27 -7.50 7.55 1.08
C GLY A 27 -7.17 6.05 0.94
N TYR A 28 -6.55 5.50 1.99
CA TYR A 28 -6.10 4.11 2.04
C TYR A 28 -6.03 3.56 3.47
N LEU A 29 -6.00 2.23 3.61
CA LEU A 29 -5.72 1.54 4.87
C LEU A 29 -4.58 0.54 4.69
N GLN A 30 -3.52 0.68 5.50
CA GLN A 30 -2.34 -0.17 5.40
C GLN A 30 -2.13 -0.98 6.69
N GLY A 31 -1.85 -2.28 6.52
CA GLY A 31 -1.68 -3.18 7.65
C GLY A 31 -2.99 -3.48 8.38
N VAL A 32 -4.12 -3.30 7.71
CA VAL A 32 -5.47 -3.65 8.18
C VAL A 32 -6.01 -4.78 7.30
N ARG A 33 -6.79 -5.69 7.90
CA ARG A 33 -7.55 -6.70 7.17
C ARG A 33 -9.02 -6.64 7.50
N LEU A 34 -9.86 -6.95 6.53
CA LEU A 34 -11.29 -7.12 6.71
C LEU A 34 -11.60 -8.61 6.81
N GLU A 35 -12.18 -9.04 7.93
CA GLU A 35 -12.71 -10.38 8.12
C GLU A 35 -14.21 -10.33 7.84
N LYS A 36 -14.68 -11.10 6.84
CA LYS A 36 -16.11 -11.29 6.56
C LYS A 36 -16.56 -12.55 7.30
N SER A 37 -17.53 -12.42 8.20
CA SER A 37 -18.06 -13.56 8.95
C SER A 37 -19.47 -13.90 8.44
N PRO A 38 -19.72 -15.15 8.00
CA PRO A 38 -21.07 -15.61 7.70
C PRO A 38 -21.88 -15.75 9.01
N ALA A 39 -23.21 -15.72 8.91
CA ALA A 39 -24.06 -16.03 10.05
C ALA A 39 -23.87 -17.50 10.49
N GLY A 40 -23.60 -17.73 11.77
CA GLY A 40 -23.47 -19.08 12.33
C GLY A 40 -24.83 -19.76 12.62
N GLY A 41 -24.79 -21.04 12.97
CA GLY A 41 -25.95 -21.79 13.48
C GLY A 41 -26.98 -22.21 12.42
N THR A 42 -28.27 -22.15 12.78
CA THR A 42 -29.44 -22.53 11.96
C THR A 42 -29.85 -21.45 10.95
N ALA A 43 -29.02 -20.43 10.73
CA ALA A 43 -29.25 -19.43 9.69
C ALA A 43 -29.44 -20.11 8.32
N SER A 44 -30.39 -19.61 7.52
CA SER A 44 -30.67 -20.11 6.17
C SER A 44 -29.42 -20.08 5.29
N LEU A 45 -29.39 -20.93 4.25
CA LEU A 45 -28.29 -20.93 3.27
C LEU A 45 -28.04 -19.54 2.67
N SER A 46 -29.10 -18.75 2.43
CA SER A 46 -29.01 -17.35 2.01
C SER A 46 -28.34 -16.45 3.07
N ALA A 47 -28.71 -16.58 4.35
CA ALA A 47 -28.12 -15.82 5.45
C ALA A 47 -26.67 -16.24 5.79
N LYS A 48 -26.24 -17.42 5.33
CA LYS A 48 -24.83 -17.88 5.40
C LYS A 48 -23.98 -17.31 4.25
N GLN A 49 -24.60 -17.03 3.09
CA GLN A 49 -23.93 -16.39 1.95
C GLN A 49 -23.88 -14.86 2.10
N GLU A 50 -24.90 -14.26 2.72
CA GLU A 50 -24.95 -12.85 3.10
C GLU A 50 -24.22 -12.63 4.45
N SER A 51 -22.91 -12.40 4.39
CA SER A 51 -22.09 -12.07 5.59
C SER A 51 -22.76 -10.97 6.40
N ARG A 52 -23.14 -11.15 7.68
CA ARG A 52 -23.95 -10.13 8.39
C ARG A 52 -23.16 -8.91 8.86
N TYR A 53 -21.84 -9.03 8.99
CA TYR A 53 -20.96 -7.95 9.38
C TYR A 53 -19.54 -8.22 8.90
N GLY A 54 -18.80 -7.14 8.61
CA GLY A 54 -17.36 -7.20 8.48
C GLY A 54 -16.70 -6.83 9.80
N ARG A 55 -15.48 -7.30 10.01
CA ARG A 55 -14.64 -6.86 11.12
C ARG A 55 -13.29 -6.42 10.59
N LEU A 56 -12.99 -5.13 10.73
CA LEU A 56 -11.64 -4.61 10.53
C LEU A 56 -10.75 -5.08 11.68
N ARG A 57 -9.53 -5.48 11.35
CA ARG A 57 -8.49 -5.78 12.34
C ARG A 57 -7.18 -5.14 11.95
N ALA A 58 -6.60 -4.42 12.91
CA ALA A 58 -5.25 -3.91 12.79
C ALA A 58 -4.24 -5.06 12.84
N GLY A 59 -3.15 -4.91 12.09
CA GLY A 59 -2.00 -5.80 12.13
C GLY A 59 -1.33 -5.83 13.51
N ARG A 60 -0.36 -6.73 13.67
CA ARG A 60 0.38 -6.89 14.93
C ARG A 60 1.07 -5.57 15.31
N GLY A 61 0.91 -5.18 16.58
CA GLY A 61 1.53 -3.96 17.13
C GLY A 61 0.90 -2.65 16.67
N ARG A 62 -0.26 -2.68 16.01
CA ARG A 62 -0.96 -1.48 15.54
C ARG A 62 -2.37 -1.38 16.10
N LEU A 63 -2.88 -0.17 16.15
CA LEU A 63 -4.27 0.16 16.47
C LEU A 63 -4.94 0.75 15.22
N LEU A 64 -6.25 0.63 15.13
CA LEU A 64 -7.07 1.41 14.20
C LEU A 64 -7.19 2.85 14.72
N ASP A 65 -7.74 3.75 13.91
CA ASP A 65 -7.89 5.18 14.25
C ASP A 65 -8.72 5.41 15.52
N ASN A 66 -9.59 4.45 15.87
CA ASN A 66 -10.37 4.46 17.11
C ASN A 66 -9.58 3.99 18.35
N GLY A 67 -8.27 3.76 18.23
CA GLY A 67 -7.40 3.26 19.30
C GLY A 67 -7.61 1.78 19.65
N LYS A 68 -8.44 1.04 18.91
CA LYS A 68 -8.73 -0.39 19.17
C LYS A 68 -8.06 -1.27 18.14
N ARG A 69 -7.88 -2.55 18.48
CA ARG A 69 -7.33 -3.56 17.55
C ARG A 69 -8.33 -4.05 16.51
N SER A 70 -9.62 -3.81 16.74
CA SER A 70 -10.69 -4.24 15.84
C SER A 70 -11.90 -3.32 15.90
N GLN A 71 -12.64 -3.27 14.79
CA GLN A 71 -13.87 -2.52 14.65
C GLN A 71 -14.86 -3.31 13.78
N TYR A 72 -16.11 -3.39 14.22
CA TYR A 72 -17.18 -3.92 13.37
C TYR A 72 -17.54 -2.89 12.31
N VAL A 73 -17.78 -3.36 11.10
CA VAL A 73 -18.22 -2.54 9.96
C VAL A 73 -19.52 -3.11 9.41
N SER A 74 -20.43 -2.20 9.09
CA SER A 74 -21.72 -2.57 8.50
C SER A 74 -21.51 -3.16 7.12
N LEU A 75 -22.50 -3.91 6.66
CA LEU A 75 -22.53 -4.48 5.31
C LEU A 75 -22.31 -3.44 4.22
N SER A 76 -22.99 -2.29 4.34
CA SER A 76 -22.87 -1.17 3.39
C SER A 76 -21.47 -0.55 3.31
N GLN A 77 -20.62 -0.79 4.31
CA GLN A 77 -19.26 -0.24 4.36
C GLN A 77 -18.19 -1.26 3.95
N ILE A 78 -18.55 -2.53 3.75
CA ILE A 78 -17.59 -3.59 3.42
C ILE A 78 -16.80 -3.23 2.16
N ASP A 79 -17.49 -2.92 1.06
CA ASP A 79 -16.84 -2.64 -0.23
C ASP A 79 -15.93 -1.41 -0.14
N HIS A 80 -16.38 -0.39 0.58
CA HIS A 80 -15.58 0.81 0.85
C HIS A 80 -14.26 0.45 1.52
N PHE A 81 -14.29 -0.35 2.58
CA PHE A 81 -13.08 -0.75 3.30
C PHE A 81 -12.20 -1.72 2.50
N GLU A 82 -12.77 -2.58 1.66
CA GLU A 82 -11.99 -3.42 0.76
C GLU A 82 -11.19 -2.58 -0.24
N VAL A 83 -11.80 -1.54 -0.82
CA VAL A 83 -11.11 -0.60 -1.70
C VAL A 83 -9.98 0.12 -0.97
N LEU A 84 -10.22 0.62 0.25
CA LEU A 84 -9.17 1.28 1.04
C LEU A 84 -8.00 0.34 1.38
N ILE A 85 -8.29 -0.91 1.75
CA ILE A 85 -7.27 -1.91 2.06
C ILE A 85 -6.45 -2.26 0.81
N ASP A 86 -7.11 -2.43 -0.34
CA ASP A 86 -6.42 -2.73 -1.59
C ASP A 86 -5.52 -1.56 -2.03
N ARG A 87 -6.01 -0.32 -1.93
CA ARG A 87 -5.20 0.89 -2.13
C ARG A 87 -3.97 0.90 -1.21
N GLY A 88 -4.11 0.57 0.06
CA GLY A 88 -2.98 0.51 1.00
C GLY A 88 -1.96 -0.59 0.64
N ARG A 89 -2.40 -1.73 0.09
CA ARG A 89 -1.49 -2.76 -0.44
C ARG A 89 -0.74 -2.29 -1.67
N ARG A 90 -1.42 -1.60 -2.59
CA ARG A 90 -0.79 -1.02 -3.79
C ARG A 90 0.22 0.06 -3.40
N LEU A 91 -0.14 0.94 -2.47
CA LEU A 91 0.76 1.98 -1.95
C LEU A 91 2.03 1.35 -1.37
N LYS A 92 1.89 0.31 -0.52
CA LYS A 92 3.05 -0.40 0.04
C LYS A 92 3.98 -0.96 -1.04
N LYS A 93 3.44 -1.51 -2.14
CA LYS A 93 4.25 -2.02 -3.26
C LYS A 93 4.98 -0.89 -3.98
N ILE A 94 4.32 0.25 -4.17
CA ILE A 94 4.92 1.45 -4.77
C ILE A 94 6.06 1.97 -3.88
N GLU A 95 5.84 2.07 -2.56
CA GLU A 95 6.86 2.51 -1.60
C GLU A 95 8.10 1.61 -1.63
N GLN A 96 7.90 0.29 -1.63
CA GLN A 96 9.00 -0.68 -1.75
C GLN A 96 9.77 -0.55 -3.07
N ARG A 97 9.06 -0.26 -4.17
CA ARG A 97 9.69 -0.05 -5.49
C ARG A 97 10.47 1.26 -5.53
N LEU A 98 9.91 2.35 -4.98
CA LEU A 98 10.59 3.64 -4.85
C LEU A 98 11.88 3.50 -4.05
N GLU A 99 11.83 2.83 -2.89
CA GLU A 99 13.00 2.61 -2.05
C GLU A 99 14.11 1.84 -2.80
N LYS A 100 13.73 0.85 -3.62
CA LYS A 100 14.69 0.12 -4.47
C LYS A 100 15.29 1.03 -5.55
N LEU A 101 14.46 1.77 -6.28
CA LEU A 101 14.93 2.66 -7.35
C LEU A 101 15.83 3.78 -6.82
N GLN A 102 15.52 4.33 -5.65
CA GLN A 102 16.36 5.32 -4.98
C GLN A 102 17.72 4.73 -4.61
N ARG A 103 17.77 3.50 -4.09
CA ARG A 103 19.03 2.80 -3.83
C ARG A 103 19.84 2.55 -5.11
N ASP A 104 19.18 2.06 -6.16
CA ASP A 104 19.82 1.81 -7.47
C ASP A 104 20.37 3.12 -8.07
N ARG A 105 19.62 4.23 -7.95
CA ARG A 105 20.05 5.57 -8.36
C ARG A 105 21.31 6.01 -7.60
N THR A 106 21.27 5.95 -6.27
CA THR A 106 22.42 6.33 -5.42
C THR A 106 23.65 5.51 -5.77
N GLN A 107 23.51 4.20 -5.98
CA GLN A 107 24.63 3.33 -6.34
C GLN A 107 25.28 3.74 -7.68
N ILE A 108 24.47 4.05 -8.70
CA ILE A 108 24.97 4.52 -10.00
C ILE A 108 25.72 5.85 -9.84
N LEU A 109 25.17 6.79 -9.06
CA LEU A 109 25.80 8.09 -8.81
C LEU A 109 27.12 7.95 -8.06
N THR A 110 27.17 7.11 -7.02
CA THR A 110 28.41 6.84 -6.28
C THR A 110 29.48 6.21 -7.18
N GLN A 111 29.10 5.28 -8.05
CA GLN A 111 30.05 4.68 -9.02
C GLN A 111 30.55 5.71 -10.03
N ALA A 112 29.66 6.56 -10.56
CA ALA A 112 30.03 7.61 -11.50
C ALA A 112 30.97 8.65 -10.86
N ALA A 113 30.73 9.05 -9.61
CA ALA A 113 31.63 9.92 -8.85
C ALA A 113 32.99 9.26 -8.60
N ALA A 114 33.02 7.97 -8.24
CA ALA A 114 34.27 7.21 -8.06
C ALA A 114 35.10 7.10 -9.36
N TRP A 115 34.46 7.15 -10.52
CA TRP A 115 35.11 7.18 -11.83
C TRP A 115 35.47 8.60 -12.31
N GLY A 116 35.22 9.63 -11.51
CA GLY A 116 35.47 11.03 -11.89
C GLY A 116 34.55 11.55 -12.99
N LEU A 117 33.40 10.90 -13.20
CA LEU A 117 32.39 11.28 -14.21
C LEU A 117 31.34 12.26 -13.67
N LEU A 118 31.36 12.54 -12.37
CA LEU A 118 30.55 13.54 -11.70
C LEU A 118 31.49 14.38 -10.84
N ASP A 119 31.45 15.70 -11.03
CA ASP A 119 32.19 16.64 -10.19
C ASP A 119 31.71 16.53 -8.75
N ASN A 120 32.66 16.36 -7.82
CA ASN A 120 32.41 16.51 -6.39
C ASN A 120 32.30 18.00 -6.07
N GLY A 121 31.20 18.62 -6.50
CA GLY A 121 30.82 19.98 -6.12
C GLY A 121 29.94 19.97 -4.89
#